data_AF-A0A3E0H067-F1
#
_entry.id   AF-A0A3E0H067-F1
#
_cell.length_a   1.000
_cell.length_b   1.000
_cell.length_c   1.000
_cell.angle_alpha   90.00
_cell.angle_beta   90.00
_cell.angle_gamma   90.00
#
_symmetry.space_group_name_H-M   'P 1'
#
loop_
_entity.id
_entity.type
_entity.pdbx_description
1 polymer ?
#
loop_
_entity_poly.entity_id
_entity_poly.type
_entity_poly.pdbx_seq_one_letter_code
_entity_poly.pdbx_strand_id
1 'polypeptide(L)'
;MITTPDVQTLRGAVALGARAPSIHNSQPWRWLLGTTSLHLYADASRLLPATDPDGRDLMLSCGAALHHVQVALAASGWASQVHRFPNPNQPDHLAAVEFMPREPVRDDVALAAAIQRRRTDRRRYTSWPVPAELLDDLARTAGTFGTVLMPATDPDDRYQLVKALAEASTRQEADVAYAAELATWTGRSPFVTEGVPATNIPAERRHGDTTMRAFPNGQLTERGDKWEDDAGELLVLATSTDNTDARLRAGEAMSAILLWATDFRMATCPLSQVLEVEATRNLVRDRVLDGFGVPQIVLRIGWAPVNAAPLPATPRRPVDDILGRQEQ
;
A
#
# COMPACT_ATOMS: atom_id res chain seq x y z
N MET A 1 -15.10 -13.71 31.28
CA MET A 1 -14.46 -12.59 30.54
C MET A 1 -14.65 -12.87 29.07
N ILE A 2 -15.05 -11.88 28.27
CA ILE A 2 -15.20 -12.05 26.82
C ILE A 2 -13.79 -12.19 26.23
N THR A 3 -13.49 -13.33 25.63
CA THR A 3 -12.15 -13.65 25.09
C THR A 3 -12.03 -13.40 23.59
N THR A 4 -13.15 -13.15 22.92
CA THR A 4 -13.22 -12.97 21.46
C THR A 4 -14.22 -11.86 21.11
N PRO A 5 -13.93 -11.00 20.13
CA PRO A 5 -14.92 -10.05 19.61
C PRO A 5 -16.13 -10.79 19.04
N ASP A 6 -17.30 -10.17 19.12
CA ASP A 6 -18.48 -10.71 18.44
C ASP A 6 -18.32 -10.64 16.91
N VAL A 7 -19.13 -11.42 16.20
CA VAL A 7 -19.08 -11.53 14.73
C VAL A 7 -19.28 -10.19 14.05
N GLN A 8 -20.11 -9.30 14.60
CA GLN A 8 -20.37 -8.00 14.00
C GLN A 8 -19.17 -7.07 14.15
N THR A 9 -18.48 -7.11 15.29
CA THR A 9 -17.20 -6.41 15.50
C THR A 9 -16.15 -6.89 14.51
N LEU A 10 -15.98 -8.21 14.34
CA LEU A 10 -15.02 -8.78 13.39
C LEU A 10 -15.36 -8.40 11.93
N ARG A 11 -16.63 -8.50 11.56
CA ARG A 11 -17.11 -8.10 10.24
C ARG A 11 -16.87 -6.61 9.98
N GLY A 12 -17.12 -5.76 10.98
CA GLY A 12 -16.85 -4.32 10.92
C GLY A 12 -15.37 -4.02 10.74
N ALA A 13 -14.51 -4.72 11.47
CA ALA A 13 -13.05 -4.58 11.36
C ALA A 13 -12.54 -5.01 9.98
N VAL A 14 -13.03 -6.13 9.42
CA VAL A 14 -12.67 -6.56 8.06
C VAL A 14 -13.21 -5.59 7.01
N ALA A 15 -14.43 -5.08 7.16
CA ALA A 15 -15.02 -4.11 6.23
C ALA A 15 -14.24 -2.78 6.22
N LEU A 16 -13.83 -2.29 7.39
CA LEU A 16 -12.94 -1.12 7.49
C LEU A 16 -11.57 -1.44 6.91
N GLY A 17 -11.02 -2.61 7.28
CA GLY A 17 -9.72 -3.10 6.84
C GLY A 17 -9.58 -3.25 5.33
N ALA A 18 -10.68 -3.60 4.65
CA ALA A 18 -10.74 -3.71 3.19
C ALA A 18 -10.36 -2.42 2.45
N ARG A 19 -10.38 -1.26 3.12
CA ARG A 19 -9.88 0.02 2.56
C ARG A 19 -8.37 0.05 2.31
N ALA A 20 -7.63 -0.96 2.77
CA ALA A 20 -6.21 -1.13 2.48
C ALA A 20 -5.89 -0.91 0.99
N PRO A 21 -4.74 -0.32 0.66
CA PRO A 21 -4.25 -0.27 -0.71
C PRO A 21 -3.84 -1.67 -1.17
N SER A 22 -4.01 -1.94 -2.46
CA SER A 22 -3.48 -3.13 -3.13
C SER A 22 -3.03 -2.78 -4.54
N ILE A 23 -2.12 -3.59 -5.09
CA ILE A 23 -1.69 -3.46 -6.48
C ILE A 23 -2.89 -3.44 -7.41
N HIS A 24 -2.97 -2.39 -8.22
CA HIS A 24 -4.10 -2.12 -9.12
C HIS A 24 -5.49 -2.20 -8.48
N ASN A 25 -5.60 -2.07 -7.16
CA ASN A 25 -6.81 -2.31 -6.38
C ASN A 25 -7.41 -3.72 -6.61
N SER A 26 -6.56 -4.73 -6.82
CA SER A 26 -6.94 -6.13 -7.06
C SER A 26 -7.53 -6.81 -5.82
N GLN A 27 -7.20 -6.30 -4.62
CA GLN A 27 -7.70 -6.78 -3.33
C GLN A 27 -7.51 -8.30 -3.16
N PRO A 28 -6.26 -8.80 -3.23
CA PRO A 28 -5.95 -10.23 -3.40
C PRO A 28 -5.92 -10.98 -2.06
N TRP A 29 -6.90 -10.70 -1.20
CA TRP A 29 -6.99 -11.29 0.14
C TRP A 29 -8.34 -11.96 0.36
N ARG A 30 -8.30 -13.02 1.17
CA ARG A 30 -9.47 -13.71 1.69
C ARG A 30 -9.32 -13.86 3.20
N TRP A 31 -10.38 -13.52 3.92
CA TRP A 31 -10.48 -13.66 5.36
C TRP A 31 -11.38 -14.84 5.69
N LEU A 32 -10.98 -15.67 6.65
CA LEU A 32 -11.80 -16.74 7.21
C LEU A 32 -11.97 -16.54 8.70
N LEU A 33 -13.23 -16.52 9.15
CA LEU A 33 -13.56 -16.50 10.57
C LEU A 33 -13.42 -17.91 11.15
N GLY A 34 -12.49 -18.08 12.08
CA GLY A 34 -12.37 -19.26 12.92
C GLY A 34 -13.19 -19.12 14.21
N THR A 35 -13.06 -20.11 15.11
CA THR A 35 -13.79 -20.10 16.40
C THR A 35 -13.28 -19.01 17.34
N THR A 36 -11.96 -18.80 17.36
CA THR A 36 -11.27 -17.91 18.31
C THR A 36 -10.27 -16.97 17.63
N SER A 37 -10.17 -17.00 16.31
CA SER A 37 -9.17 -16.31 15.51
C SER A 37 -9.75 -15.88 14.16
N LEU A 38 -9.10 -14.89 13.56
CA LEU A 38 -9.37 -14.44 12.19
C LEU A 38 -8.17 -14.76 11.31
N HIS A 39 -8.41 -15.44 10.19
CA HIS A 39 -7.35 -15.96 9.32
C HIS A 39 -7.29 -15.19 8.01
N LEU A 40 -6.08 -14.80 7.60
CA LEU A 40 -5.80 -14.14 6.34
C LEU A 40 -5.15 -15.13 5.38
N TYR A 41 -5.71 -15.21 4.17
CA TYR A 41 -5.18 -15.97 3.06
C TYR A 41 -4.88 -15.06 1.85
N ALA A 42 -3.83 -15.40 1.12
CA ALA A 42 -3.60 -14.90 -0.24
C ALA A 42 -4.68 -15.45 -1.18
N ASP A 43 -5.26 -14.60 -2.02
CA ASP A 43 -6.14 -15.03 -3.11
C ASP A 43 -5.34 -15.07 -4.42
N ALA A 44 -4.74 -16.24 -4.71
CA ALA A 44 -3.92 -16.44 -5.90
C ALA A 44 -4.68 -16.24 -7.22
N SER A 45 -6.02 -16.32 -7.22
CA SER A 45 -6.83 -16.03 -8.42
C SER A 45 -6.77 -14.55 -8.84
N ARG A 46 -6.25 -13.69 -7.96
CA ARG A 46 -6.08 -12.24 -8.15
C ARG A 46 -4.63 -11.83 -8.34
N LEU A 47 -3.73 -12.80 -8.55
CA LEU A 47 -2.37 -12.56 -8.99
C LEU A 47 -2.40 -11.85 -10.35
N LEU A 48 -1.45 -10.94 -10.54
CA LEU A 48 -1.25 -10.19 -11.78
C LEU A 48 -0.03 -10.78 -12.49
N PRO A 49 -0.15 -11.87 -13.27
CA PRO A 49 1.01 -12.59 -13.80
C PRO A 49 1.94 -11.75 -14.68
N ALA A 50 1.45 -10.69 -15.34
CA ALA A 50 2.31 -9.83 -16.16
C ALA A 50 2.99 -8.72 -15.33
N THR A 51 2.29 -8.18 -14.34
CA THR A 51 2.75 -7.08 -13.48
C THR A 51 3.59 -7.57 -12.30
N ASP A 52 3.15 -8.64 -11.65
CA ASP A 52 3.67 -9.19 -10.41
C ASP A 52 3.84 -10.73 -10.52
N PRO A 53 4.71 -11.22 -11.43
CA PRO A 53 4.90 -12.65 -11.66
C PRO A 53 5.40 -13.40 -10.41
N ASP A 54 6.10 -12.71 -9.51
CA ASP A 54 6.67 -13.24 -8.27
C ASP A 54 5.70 -13.17 -7.07
N GLY A 55 4.50 -12.60 -7.24
CA GLY A 55 3.52 -12.39 -6.17
C GLY A 55 3.98 -11.45 -5.05
N ARG A 56 4.94 -10.56 -5.32
CA ARG A 56 5.49 -9.61 -4.34
C ARG A 56 4.44 -8.59 -3.93
N ASP A 57 3.87 -7.92 -4.92
CA ASP A 57 2.90 -6.86 -4.68
C ASP A 57 1.59 -7.42 -4.12
N LEU A 58 1.24 -8.66 -4.47
CA LEU A 58 0.19 -9.42 -3.82
C LEU A 58 0.46 -9.58 -2.31
N MET A 59 1.67 -9.98 -1.93
CA MET A 59 2.05 -10.15 -0.52
C MET A 59 2.06 -8.82 0.24
N LEU A 60 2.59 -7.75 -0.36
CA LEU A 60 2.52 -6.40 0.21
C LEU A 60 1.07 -5.94 0.40
N SER A 61 0.21 -6.22 -0.57
CA SER A 61 -1.23 -5.90 -0.50
C SER A 61 -1.89 -6.63 0.68
N CYS A 62 -1.59 -7.92 0.86
CA CYS A 62 -2.12 -8.70 1.98
C CYS A 62 -1.60 -8.21 3.34
N GLY A 63 -0.32 -7.87 3.43
CA GLY A 63 0.26 -7.27 4.65
C GLY A 63 -0.40 -5.94 4.99
N ALA A 64 -0.72 -5.14 3.98
CA ALA A 64 -1.43 -3.88 4.20
C ALA A 64 -2.84 -4.10 4.76
N ALA A 65 -3.57 -5.08 4.22
CA ALA A 65 -4.88 -5.49 4.72
C ALA A 65 -4.82 -6.04 6.15
N LEU A 66 -3.80 -6.86 6.46
CA LEU A 66 -3.55 -7.37 7.81
C LEU A 66 -3.40 -6.24 8.82
N HIS A 67 -2.53 -5.27 8.54
CA HIS A 67 -2.34 -4.12 9.44
C HIS A 67 -3.59 -3.23 9.52
N HIS A 68 -4.30 -2.98 8.41
CA HIS A 68 -5.55 -2.22 8.45
C HIS A 68 -6.62 -2.89 9.34
N VAL A 69 -6.72 -4.22 9.33
CA VAL A 69 -7.63 -4.95 10.22
C VAL A 69 -7.19 -4.85 11.68
N GLN A 70 -5.88 -4.96 11.97
CA GLN A 70 -5.36 -4.76 13.33
C GLN A 70 -5.71 -3.36 13.88
N VAL A 71 -5.55 -2.31 13.06
CA VAL A 71 -5.94 -0.94 13.44
C VAL A 71 -7.45 -0.84 13.72
N ALA A 72 -8.28 -1.46 12.88
CA ALA A 72 -9.73 -1.46 13.07
C ALA A 72 -10.16 -2.20 14.35
N LEU A 73 -9.51 -3.32 14.67
CA LEU A 73 -9.71 -4.09 15.90
C LEU A 73 -9.28 -3.27 17.13
N ALA A 74 -8.12 -2.61 17.07
CA ALA A 74 -7.61 -1.80 18.17
C ALA A 74 -8.59 -0.68 18.54
N ALA A 75 -9.11 0.05 17.55
CA ALA A 75 -10.13 1.08 17.76
C ALA A 75 -11.46 0.53 18.29
N SER A 76 -11.70 -0.78 18.16
CA SER A 76 -12.89 -1.48 18.65
C SER A 76 -12.65 -2.19 20.00
N GLY A 77 -11.50 -1.95 20.65
CA GLY A 77 -11.20 -2.51 21.98
C GLY A 77 -10.48 -3.86 21.96
N TRP A 78 -9.80 -4.20 20.87
CA TRP A 78 -9.16 -5.50 20.70
C TRP A 78 -7.72 -5.37 20.23
N ALA A 79 -6.78 -5.84 21.04
CA ALA A 79 -5.41 -6.05 20.61
C ALA A 79 -5.33 -7.32 19.75
N SER A 80 -4.39 -7.33 18.81
CA SER A 80 -4.14 -8.45 17.91
C SER A 80 -2.80 -9.10 18.23
N GLN A 81 -2.79 -10.42 18.43
CA GLN A 81 -1.58 -11.23 18.36
C GLN A 81 -1.57 -11.95 17.00
N VAL A 82 -0.54 -11.69 16.20
CA VAL A 82 -0.46 -12.18 14.81
C VAL A 82 0.56 -13.30 14.70
N HIS A 83 0.08 -14.49 14.33
CA HIS A 83 0.90 -15.62 13.94
C HIS A 83 1.01 -15.66 12.42
N ARG A 84 2.16 -15.27 11.87
CA ARG A 84 2.42 -15.28 10.42
C ARG A 84 2.78 -16.69 9.98
N PHE A 85 2.25 -17.11 8.82
CA PHE A 85 2.43 -18.44 8.23
C PHE A 85 2.22 -19.57 9.26
N PRO A 86 1.05 -19.64 9.92
CA PRO A 86 0.82 -20.57 11.03
C PRO A 86 0.80 -22.04 10.58
N ASN A 87 0.61 -22.32 9.29
CA ASN A 87 0.63 -23.67 8.73
C ASN A 87 1.62 -23.76 7.55
N PRO A 88 2.79 -24.39 7.73
CA PRO A 88 3.78 -24.55 6.66
C PRO A 88 3.28 -25.32 5.43
N ASN A 89 2.24 -26.15 5.57
CA ASN A 89 1.64 -26.91 4.47
C ASN A 89 0.60 -26.10 3.68
N GLN A 90 0.28 -24.88 4.12
CA GLN A 90 -0.64 -23.96 3.45
C GLN A 90 0.09 -22.62 3.25
N PRO A 91 0.96 -22.48 2.24
CA PRO A 91 1.75 -21.26 2.03
C PRO A 91 0.89 -20.01 1.81
N ASP A 92 -0.33 -20.18 1.30
CA ASP A 92 -1.29 -19.09 1.13
C ASP A 92 -1.96 -18.67 2.44
N HIS A 93 -1.82 -19.43 3.55
CA HIS A 93 -2.29 -19.03 4.88
C HIS A 93 -1.29 -18.06 5.50
N LEU A 94 -1.51 -16.77 5.27
CA LEU A 94 -0.55 -15.72 5.59
C LEU A 94 -0.49 -15.38 7.07
N ALA A 95 -1.64 -15.36 7.74
CA ALA A 95 -1.70 -15.04 9.17
C ALA A 95 -2.93 -15.62 9.87
N ALA A 96 -2.76 -15.96 11.15
CA ALA A 96 -3.84 -16.12 12.11
C ALA A 96 -3.76 -14.99 13.15
N VAL A 97 -4.88 -14.32 13.39
CA VAL A 97 -5.02 -13.20 14.32
C VAL A 97 -5.81 -13.67 15.54
N GLU A 98 -5.15 -13.73 16.69
CA GLU A 98 -5.76 -13.94 17.99
C GLU A 98 -6.07 -12.61 18.67
N PHE A 99 -7.06 -12.60 19.56
CA PHE A 99 -7.61 -11.37 20.14
C PHE A 99 -7.36 -11.29 21.64
N MET A 100 -7.05 -10.09 22.11
CA MET A 100 -7.00 -9.79 23.54
C MET A 100 -7.79 -8.51 23.82
N PRO A 101 -8.72 -8.48 24.78
CA PRO A 101 -9.40 -7.24 25.16
C PRO A 101 -8.39 -6.17 25.57
N ARG A 102 -8.56 -4.95 25.05
CA ARG A 102 -7.76 -3.77 25.42
C ARG A 102 -8.65 -2.52 25.42
N GLU A 103 -8.35 -1.53 26.23
CA GLU A 103 -8.98 -0.22 26.08
C GLU A 103 -8.35 0.52 24.88
N PRO A 104 -9.14 1.04 23.91
CA PRO A 104 -8.60 1.83 22.82
C PRO A 104 -7.92 3.10 23.33
N VAL A 105 -6.75 3.43 22.76
CA VAL A 105 -6.12 4.72 23.01
C VAL A 105 -6.50 5.73 21.92
N ARG A 106 -6.19 7.02 22.15
CA ARG A 106 -6.51 8.10 21.20
C ARG A 106 -5.97 7.81 19.78
N ASP A 107 -4.76 7.27 19.71
CA ASP A 107 -4.08 6.99 18.44
C ASP A 107 -4.77 5.86 17.67
N ASP A 108 -5.34 4.85 18.36
CA ASP A 108 -6.11 3.78 17.72
C ASP A 108 -7.31 4.37 16.95
N VAL A 109 -8.04 5.31 17.57
CA VAL A 109 -9.19 5.99 16.95
C VAL A 109 -8.75 6.90 15.80
N ALA A 110 -7.63 7.62 15.96
CA ALA A 110 -7.10 8.49 14.92
C ALA A 110 -6.69 7.71 13.66
N LEU A 111 -5.98 6.59 13.84
CA LEU A 111 -5.56 5.70 12.76
C LEU A 111 -6.74 5.00 12.09
N ALA A 112 -7.75 4.55 12.86
CA ALA A 112 -8.98 3.99 12.28
C ALA A 112 -9.74 5.03 11.43
N ALA A 113 -9.76 6.30 11.86
CA ALA A 113 -10.30 7.39 11.05
C ALA A 113 -9.43 7.69 9.81
N ALA A 114 -8.11 7.48 9.89
CA ALA A 114 -7.19 7.65 8.77
C ALA A 114 -7.47 6.62 7.66
N ILE A 115 -7.89 5.39 8.00
CA ILE A 115 -8.27 4.36 7.02
C ILE A 115 -9.31 4.87 6.02
N GLN A 116 -10.35 5.57 6.49
CA GLN A 116 -11.42 6.09 5.63
C GLN A 116 -10.97 7.30 4.79
N ARG A 117 -9.99 8.06 5.27
CA ARG A 117 -9.45 9.27 4.62
C ARG A 117 -8.38 8.95 3.59
N ARG A 118 -7.56 7.93 3.83
CA ARG A 118 -6.38 7.60 3.03
C ARG A 118 -6.77 7.32 1.58
N ARG A 119 -6.12 8.01 0.65
CA ARG A 119 -6.24 7.81 -0.80
C ARG A 119 -4.85 7.84 -1.42
N THR A 120 -4.68 7.13 -2.52
CA THR A 120 -3.45 7.20 -3.32
C THR A 120 -3.54 8.45 -4.17
N ASP A 121 -2.74 9.46 -3.85
CA ASP A 121 -2.71 10.73 -4.58
C ASP A 121 -1.58 10.73 -5.59
N ARG A 122 -1.95 10.50 -6.86
CA ARG A 122 -1.01 10.46 -7.98
C ARG A 122 -0.74 11.82 -8.59
N ARG A 123 -1.42 12.88 -8.12
CA ARG A 123 -1.27 14.24 -8.64
C ARG A 123 0.06 14.84 -8.21
N ARG A 124 0.35 16.04 -8.70
CA ARG A 124 1.45 16.85 -8.18
C ARG A 124 1.25 17.19 -6.70
N TYR A 125 2.35 17.27 -5.98
CA TYR A 125 2.42 17.78 -4.61
C TYR A 125 2.93 19.23 -4.65
N THR A 126 2.76 19.97 -3.56
CA THR A 126 3.32 21.33 -3.43
C THR A 126 4.84 21.29 -3.42
N SER A 127 5.47 22.46 -3.54
CA SER A 127 6.92 22.65 -3.32
C SER A 127 7.34 22.66 -1.85
N TRP A 128 6.41 22.53 -0.90
CA TRP A 128 6.73 22.51 0.53
C TRP A 128 7.47 21.22 0.91
N PRO A 129 8.64 21.33 1.58
CA PRO A 129 9.39 20.15 1.99
C PRO A 129 8.63 19.38 3.07
N VAL A 130 8.91 18.08 3.17
CA VAL A 130 8.53 17.30 4.35
C VAL A 130 9.57 17.56 5.44
N PRO A 131 9.17 18.01 6.64
CA PRO A 131 10.10 18.18 7.76
C PRO A 131 10.84 16.87 8.09
N ALA A 132 12.14 16.97 8.37
CA ALA A 132 12.99 15.82 8.67
C ALA A 132 12.47 15.01 9.87
N GLU A 133 11.87 15.67 10.86
CA GLU A 133 11.29 15.03 12.03
C GLU A 133 10.13 14.10 11.67
N LEU A 134 9.33 14.46 10.66
CA LEU A 134 8.26 13.60 10.17
C LEU A 134 8.82 12.39 9.40
N LEU A 135 9.91 12.58 8.64
CA LEU A 135 10.60 11.47 7.98
C LEU A 135 11.18 10.48 9.01
N ASP A 136 11.74 10.99 10.10
CA ASP A 136 12.24 10.18 11.21
C ASP A 136 11.12 9.40 11.92
N ASP A 137 9.95 10.02 12.12
CA ASP A 137 8.78 9.33 12.67
C ASP A 137 8.26 8.22 11.74
N LEU A 138 8.26 8.46 10.44
CA LEU A 138 7.93 7.44 9.44
C LEU A 138 8.94 6.29 9.45
N ALA A 139 10.23 6.60 9.58
CA ALA A 139 11.28 5.59 9.68
C ALA A 139 11.16 4.75 10.96
N ARG A 140 10.86 5.38 12.11
CA ARG A 140 10.55 4.67 13.36
C ARG A 140 9.33 3.75 13.22
N THR A 141 8.30 4.24 12.53
CA THR A 141 7.07 3.47 12.25
C THR A 141 7.38 2.24 11.38
N ALA A 142 8.26 2.36 10.38
CA ALA A 142 8.71 1.21 9.59
C ALA A 142 9.49 0.20 10.45
N GLY A 143 10.33 0.69 11.36
CA GLY A 143 11.15 -0.12 12.24
C GLY A 143 10.38 -1.09 13.14
N THR A 144 9.15 -0.76 13.54
CA THR A 144 8.32 -1.65 14.38
C THR A 144 7.91 -2.95 13.68
N PHE A 145 8.07 -3.01 12.36
CA PHE A 145 7.77 -4.20 11.54
C PHE A 145 9.04 -4.93 11.09
N GLY A 146 10.22 -4.55 11.60
CA GLY A 146 11.50 -5.11 11.15
C GLY A 146 11.88 -4.68 9.74
N THR A 147 11.40 -3.50 9.31
CA THR A 147 11.68 -2.91 8.00
C THR A 147 12.45 -1.60 8.17
N VAL A 148 13.10 -1.14 7.09
CA VAL A 148 13.81 0.14 7.08
C VAL A 148 13.20 1.02 6.00
N LEU A 149 12.92 2.28 6.35
CA LEU A 149 12.45 3.28 5.40
C LEU A 149 13.54 4.33 5.21
N MET A 150 14.04 4.45 3.98
CA MET A 150 15.13 5.35 3.64
C MET A 150 14.62 6.45 2.71
N PRO A 151 14.64 7.73 3.13
CA PRO A 151 14.31 8.84 2.25
C PRO A 151 15.47 9.07 1.27
N ALA A 152 15.16 9.12 -0.04
CA ALA A 152 16.13 9.42 -1.10
C ALA A 152 16.42 10.94 -1.15
N THR A 153 17.03 11.44 -0.08
CA THR A 153 17.36 12.86 0.12
C THR A 153 18.72 13.24 -0.44
N ASP A 154 19.64 12.28 -0.58
CA ASP A 154 20.89 12.50 -1.30
C ASP A 154 20.61 12.72 -2.81
N PRO A 155 21.22 13.74 -3.45
CA PRO A 155 20.98 14.03 -4.86
C PRO A 155 21.31 12.88 -5.82
N ASP A 156 22.34 12.05 -5.55
CA ASP A 156 22.65 10.89 -6.40
C ASP A 156 21.62 9.78 -6.18
N ASP A 157 21.29 9.45 -4.93
CA ASP A 157 20.24 8.46 -4.61
C ASP A 157 18.91 8.83 -5.27
N ARG A 158 18.50 10.10 -5.17
CA ARG A 158 17.29 10.61 -5.83
C ARG A 158 17.38 10.46 -7.34
N TYR A 159 18.51 10.86 -7.94
CA TYR A 159 18.71 10.75 -9.38
C TYR A 159 18.62 9.29 -9.86
N GLN A 160 19.27 8.35 -9.18
CA GLN A 160 19.22 6.93 -9.52
C GLN A 160 17.80 6.36 -9.38
N LEU A 161 17.07 6.75 -8.33
CA LEU A 161 15.70 6.31 -8.10
C LEU A 161 14.74 6.83 -9.17
N VAL A 162 14.84 8.12 -9.52
CA VAL A 162 14.04 8.74 -10.58
C VAL A 162 14.35 8.11 -11.95
N LYS A 163 15.63 7.86 -12.24
CA LYS A 163 16.06 7.15 -13.45
C LYS A 163 15.46 5.76 -13.52
N ALA A 164 15.47 5.01 -12.41
CA ALA A 164 14.89 3.68 -12.34
C ALA A 164 13.36 3.69 -12.55
N LEU A 165 12.66 4.68 -12.01
CA LEU A 165 11.22 4.88 -12.24
C LEU A 165 10.91 5.12 -13.72
N ALA A 166 11.70 5.97 -14.39
CA ALA A 166 11.55 6.24 -15.82
C ALA A 166 11.85 5.00 -16.67
N GLU A 167 12.93 4.27 -16.37
CA GLU A 167 13.30 3.04 -17.07
C GLU A 167 12.24 1.94 -16.91
N ALA A 168 11.70 1.77 -15.69
CA ALA A 168 10.60 0.85 -15.43
C ALA A 168 9.37 1.20 -16.27
N SER A 169 9.00 2.49 -16.33
CA SER A 169 7.90 2.96 -17.16
C SER A 169 8.11 2.61 -18.63
N THR A 170 9.30 2.87 -19.19
CA THR A 170 9.59 2.55 -20.59
C THR A 170 9.52 1.06 -20.88
N ARG A 171 10.09 0.21 -20.02
CA ARG A 171 10.09 -1.25 -20.20
C ARG A 171 8.67 -1.81 -20.12
N GLN A 172 7.90 -1.35 -19.14
CA GLN A 172 6.52 -1.77 -18.94
C GLN A 172 5.58 -1.31 -20.06
N GLU A 173 5.74 -0.08 -20.56
CA GLU A 173 4.97 0.42 -21.72
C GLU A 173 5.26 -0.38 -23.00
N ALA A 174 6.46 -0.96 -23.13
CA ALA A 174 6.83 -1.81 -24.25
C ALA A 174 6.32 -3.26 -24.14
N ASP A 175 5.86 -3.68 -22.97
CA ASP A 175 5.35 -5.03 -22.73
C ASP A 175 3.84 -5.11 -22.98
N VAL A 176 3.45 -5.88 -24.00
CA VAL A 176 2.07 -6.05 -24.43
C VAL A 176 1.22 -6.78 -23.39
N ALA A 177 1.77 -7.79 -22.71
CA ALA A 177 1.05 -8.55 -21.69
C ALA A 177 0.78 -7.67 -20.47
N TYR A 178 1.78 -6.91 -20.05
CA TYR A 178 1.64 -5.93 -18.99
C TYR A 178 0.60 -4.85 -19.34
N ALA A 179 0.67 -4.27 -20.55
CA ALA A 179 -0.27 -3.24 -20.98
C ALA A 179 -1.74 -3.74 -21.01
N ALA A 180 -1.95 -4.98 -21.47
CA ALA A 180 -3.28 -5.61 -21.49
C ALA A 180 -3.81 -5.87 -20.07
N GLU A 181 -2.97 -6.35 -19.16
CA GLU A 181 -3.34 -6.55 -17.76
C GLU A 181 -3.64 -5.22 -17.06
N LEU A 182 -2.80 -4.21 -17.26
CA LEU A 182 -3.00 -2.87 -16.71
C LEU A 182 -4.33 -2.26 -17.17
N ALA A 183 -4.68 -2.39 -18.46
CA ALA A 183 -5.96 -1.94 -19.01
C ALA A 183 -7.17 -2.72 -18.49
N THR A 184 -6.97 -3.98 -18.08
CA THR A 184 -8.01 -4.79 -17.45
C THR A 184 -8.35 -4.26 -16.06
N TRP A 185 -7.36 -3.78 -15.30
CA TRP A 185 -7.56 -3.35 -13.93
C TRP A 185 -7.74 -1.84 -13.74
N THR A 186 -7.32 -1.02 -14.69
CA THR A 186 -7.18 0.43 -14.48
C THR A 186 -7.73 1.25 -15.64
N GLY A 187 -8.02 2.53 -15.41
CA GLY A 187 -8.49 3.43 -16.47
C GLY A 187 -9.90 3.10 -16.97
N ARG A 188 -10.70 2.43 -16.14
CA ARG A 188 -12.06 1.99 -16.48
C ARG A 188 -13.13 2.99 -16.01
N SER A 189 -14.37 2.72 -16.38
CA SER A 189 -15.57 3.48 -15.97
C SER A 189 -15.61 3.77 -14.46
N PRO A 190 -16.17 4.92 -14.02
CA PRO A 190 -16.36 5.23 -12.60
C PRO A 190 -17.28 4.26 -11.86
N PHE A 191 -18.06 3.44 -12.58
CA PHE A 191 -19.01 2.48 -12.01
C PHE A 191 -18.43 1.07 -11.80
N VAL A 192 -17.14 0.86 -12.04
CA VAL A 192 -16.50 -0.44 -11.76
C VAL A 192 -16.51 -0.75 -10.26
N THR A 193 -16.68 -2.01 -9.92
CA THR A 193 -16.66 -2.51 -8.53
C THR A 193 -15.27 -2.88 -8.03
N GLU A 194 -14.30 -3.00 -8.94
CA GLU A 194 -12.92 -3.35 -8.66
C GLU A 194 -11.95 -2.60 -9.59
N GLY A 195 -10.68 -2.57 -9.24
CA GLY A 195 -9.67 -1.88 -10.02
C GLY A 195 -9.56 -0.38 -9.73
N VAL A 196 -8.80 0.33 -10.55
CA VAL A 196 -8.60 1.78 -10.44
C VAL A 196 -9.42 2.50 -11.50
N PRO A 197 -10.50 3.21 -11.14
CA PRO A 197 -11.27 4.00 -12.09
C PRO A 197 -10.44 5.10 -12.76
N ALA A 198 -10.80 5.47 -13.98
CA ALA A 198 -10.23 6.59 -14.73
C ALA A 198 -10.26 7.91 -13.92
N THR A 199 -11.29 8.11 -13.10
CA THR A 199 -11.47 9.28 -12.22
C THR A 199 -10.47 9.34 -11.06
N ASN A 200 -9.68 8.29 -10.83
CA ASN A 200 -8.60 8.23 -9.85
C ASN A 200 -7.20 8.37 -10.48
N ILE A 201 -7.13 8.56 -11.79
CA ILE A 201 -5.89 8.60 -12.57
C ILE A 201 -5.74 10.01 -13.16
N PRO A 202 -4.70 10.77 -12.79
CA PRO A 202 -4.40 12.05 -13.40
C PRO A 202 -4.08 11.91 -14.89
N ALA A 203 -4.41 12.93 -15.67
CA ALA A 203 -4.04 12.98 -17.08
C ALA A 203 -2.53 13.22 -17.27
N GLU A 204 -1.92 13.99 -16.36
CA GLU A 204 -0.48 14.23 -16.32
C GLU A 204 0.18 13.16 -15.45
N ARG A 205 1.26 12.55 -15.95
CA ARG A 205 1.95 11.47 -15.25
C ARG A 205 3.36 11.84 -14.80
N ARG A 206 3.81 13.05 -15.13
CA ARG A 206 5.13 13.56 -14.79
C ARG A 206 4.97 14.74 -13.86
N HIS A 207 5.63 14.69 -12.71
CA HIS A 207 5.61 15.76 -11.72
C HIS A 207 7.06 16.05 -11.32
N GLY A 208 7.55 17.23 -11.71
CA GLY A 208 8.97 17.55 -11.62
C GLY A 208 9.84 16.55 -12.40
N ASP A 209 10.79 15.95 -11.68
CA ASP A 209 11.70 14.92 -12.18
C ASP A 209 11.05 13.53 -12.22
N THR A 210 9.98 13.31 -11.46
CA THR A 210 9.41 11.99 -11.19
C THR A 210 8.37 11.59 -12.26
N THR A 211 8.55 10.40 -12.83
CA THR A 211 7.62 9.80 -13.78
C THR A 211 6.77 8.71 -13.11
N MET A 212 5.47 8.94 -13.04
CA MET A 212 4.47 8.00 -12.52
C MET A 212 4.08 6.97 -13.59
N ARG A 213 3.53 5.82 -13.16
CA ARG A 213 3.03 4.77 -14.06
C ARG A 213 2.11 5.36 -15.13
N ALA A 214 2.30 4.94 -16.37
CA ALA A 214 1.41 5.25 -17.48
C ALA A 214 0.10 4.45 -17.38
N PHE A 215 -0.81 4.89 -16.52
CA PHE A 215 -2.17 4.34 -16.46
C PHE A 215 -2.99 4.79 -17.68
N PRO A 216 -3.85 3.93 -18.25
CA PRO A 216 -4.73 4.30 -19.35
C PRO A 216 -5.85 5.25 -18.90
N ASN A 217 -6.35 6.06 -19.85
CA ASN A 217 -7.61 6.82 -19.75
C ASN A 217 -7.75 7.73 -18.51
N GLY A 218 -6.70 8.43 -18.10
CA GLY A 218 -6.76 9.34 -16.95
C GLY A 218 -7.81 10.46 -17.11
N GLN A 219 -8.69 10.61 -16.11
CA GLN A 219 -9.77 11.62 -16.08
C GLN A 219 -9.72 12.52 -14.83
N LEU A 220 -8.81 12.25 -13.89
CA LEU A 220 -8.66 13.09 -12.71
C LEU A 220 -8.03 14.42 -13.12
N THR A 221 -8.81 15.50 -12.97
CA THR A 221 -8.33 16.85 -13.27
C THR A 221 -7.54 17.40 -12.09
N GLU A 222 -6.34 17.90 -12.37
CA GLU A 222 -5.54 18.66 -11.42
C GLU A 222 -5.93 20.14 -11.48
N ARG A 223 -6.20 20.73 -10.32
CA ARG A 223 -6.49 22.16 -10.19
C ARG A 223 -5.28 22.89 -9.64
N GLY A 224 -5.07 24.10 -10.11
CA GLY A 224 -4.04 25.02 -9.65
C GLY A 224 -2.89 25.18 -10.63
N ASP A 225 -1.85 25.78 -10.12
CA ASP A 225 -0.88 26.51 -10.90
C ASP A 225 0.26 25.59 -11.38
N LYS A 226 0.46 25.44 -12.71
CA LYS A 226 1.48 24.55 -13.32
C LYS A 226 2.94 24.98 -13.09
N TRP A 227 3.15 26.07 -12.36
CA TRP A 227 4.43 26.75 -12.22
C TRP A 227 5.15 26.39 -10.90
N GLU A 228 4.49 25.65 -9.99
CA GLU A 228 5.12 25.17 -8.76
C GLU A 228 5.81 23.81 -9.00
N ASP A 229 7.04 23.70 -8.50
CA ASP A 229 7.80 22.46 -8.52
C ASP A 229 7.21 21.43 -7.55
N ASP A 230 7.30 20.16 -7.94
CA ASP A 230 6.88 19.04 -7.10
C ASP A 230 7.95 18.70 -6.06
N ALA A 231 7.65 18.88 -4.78
CA ALA A 231 8.53 18.47 -3.67
C ALA A 231 8.08 17.17 -2.99
N GLY A 232 7.49 16.24 -3.76
CA GLY A 232 7.20 14.90 -3.24
C GLY A 232 8.49 14.17 -2.87
N GLU A 233 8.61 13.80 -1.60
CA GLU A 233 9.71 12.98 -1.09
C GLU A 233 9.52 11.54 -1.53
N LEU A 234 10.60 10.93 -2.03
CA LEU A 234 10.64 9.52 -2.39
C LEU A 234 11.32 8.75 -1.27
N LEU A 235 10.63 7.75 -0.73
CA LEU A 235 11.14 6.90 0.34
C LEU A 235 11.14 5.45 -0.13
N VAL A 236 12.26 4.75 0.08
CA VAL A 236 12.38 3.33 -0.22
C VAL A 236 12.17 2.53 1.05
N LEU A 237 11.11 1.72 1.08
CA LEU A 237 10.89 0.73 2.13
C LEU A 237 11.62 -0.56 1.75
N ALA A 238 12.49 -1.02 2.64
CA ALA A 238 13.35 -2.18 2.43
C ALA A 238 13.29 -3.17 3.60
N THR A 239 13.64 -4.42 3.30
CA THR A 239 13.75 -5.53 4.27
C THR A 239 15.12 -6.18 4.20
N SER A 240 15.52 -6.92 5.22
CA SER A 240 16.81 -7.62 5.22
C SER A 240 16.85 -8.84 4.28
N THR A 241 15.69 -9.42 3.98
CA THR A 241 15.53 -10.59 3.11
C THR A 241 14.37 -10.40 2.14
N ASP A 242 14.25 -11.27 1.15
CA ASP A 242 13.19 -11.21 0.14
C ASP A 242 12.17 -12.37 0.20
N ASN A 243 12.10 -13.05 1.34
CA ASN A 243 11.12 -14.14 1.53
C ASN A 243 9.69 -13.60 1.71
N THR A 244 8.71 -14.51 1.68
CA THR A 244 7.28 -14.18 1.81
C THR A 244 6.95 -13.46 3.12
N ASP A 245 7.61 -13.82 4.23
CA ASP A 245 7.44 -13.15 5.52
C ASP A 245 7.93 -11.69 5.50
N ALA A 246 9.09 -11.43 4.91
CA ALA A 246 9.59 -10.07 4.74
C ALA A 246 8.67 -9.23 3.85
N ARG A 247 8.15 -9.79 2.76
CA ARG A 247 7.19 -9.12 1.87
C ARG A 247 5.87 -8.81 2.58
N LEU A 248 5.36 -9.73 3.39
CA LEU A 248 4.16 -9.52 4.21
C LEU A 248 4.37 -8.39 5.23
N ARG A 249 5.50 -8.42 5.95
CA ARG A 249 5.87 -7.37 6.92
C ARG A 249 6.07 -6.01 6.26
N ALA A 250 6.64 -5.96 5.05
CA ALA A 250 6.73 -4.73 4.26
C ALA A 250 5.34 -4.17 3.91
N GLY A 251 4.36 -5.04 3.63
CA GLY A 251 2.97 -4.63 3.47
C GLY A 251 2.37 -4.02 4.74
N GLU A 252 2.62 -4.63 5.91
CA GLU A 252 2.18 -4.11 7.20
C GLU A 252 2.82 -2.74 7.51
N ALA A 253 4.13 -2.63 7.30
CA ALA A 253 4.88 -1.39 7.47
C ALA A 253 4.40 -0.28 6.53
N MET A 254 4.21 -0.60 5.24
CA MET A 254 3.62 0.32 4.27
C MET A 254 2.27 0.84 4.76
N SER A 255 1.40 -0.05 5.25
CA SER A 255 0.10 0.34 5.80
C SER A 255 0.23 1.29 6.98
N ALA A 256 1.12 1.01 7.94
CA ALA A 256 1.38 1.89 9.07
C ALA A 256 1.86 3.27 8.64
N ILE A 257 2.84 3.35 7.73
CA ILE A 257 3.35 4.59 7.15
C ILE A 257 2.24 5.40 6.49
N LEU A 258 1.43 4.75 5.64
CA LEU A 258 0.37 5.43 4.89
C LEU A 258 -0.73 5.99 5.81
N LEU A 259 -1.08 5.26 6.88
CA LEU A 259 -2.08 5.70 7.85
C LEU A 259 -1.56 6.84 8.72
N TRP A 260 -0.32 6.73 9.20
CA TRP A 260 0.33 7.79 9.96
C TRP A 260 0.43 9.08 9.14
N ALA A 261 0.95 8.99 7.92
CA ALA A 261 1.07 10.14 7.01
C ALA A 261 -0.30 10.77 6.71
N THR A 262 -1.34 9.95 6.53
CA THR A 262 -2.71 10.42 6.32
C THR A 262 -3.27 11.14 7.56
N ASP A 263 -2.93 10.69 8.77
CA ASP A 263 -3.37 11.35 9.99
C ASP A 263 -2.75 12.75 10.13
N PHE A 264 -1.47 12.86 9.76
CA PHE A 264 -0.74 14.11 9.59
C PHE A 264 -1.11 14.93 8.33
N ARG A 265 -2.16 14.52 7.60
CA ARG A 265 -2.70 15.21 6.40
C ARG A 265 -1.77 15.26 5.20
N MET A 266 -0.78 14.37 5.15
CA MET A 266 0.10 14.23 4.02
C MET A 266 -0.58 13.45 2.90
N ALA A 267 -0.26 13.83 1.65
CA ALA A 267 -0.56 13.05 0.47
C ALA A 267 0.41 11.87 0.38
N THR A 268 -0.08 10.73 -0.10
CA THR A 268 0.73 9.50 -0.22
C THR A 268 0.47 8.78 -1.53
N CYS A 269 1.51 8.21 -2.13
CA CYS A 269 1.41 7.38 -3.32
C CYS A 269 2.42 6.23 -3.30
N PRO A 270 1.97 4.98 -3.13
CA PRO A 270 2.82 3.81 -3.36
C PRO A 270 3.19 3.67 -4.86
N LEU A 271 4.45 3.34 -5.13
CA LEU A 271 5.08 3.24 -6.45
C LEU A 271 5.80 1.88 -6.60
N SER A 272 5.05 0.79 -6.74
CA SER A 272 5.63 -0.56 -6.93
C SER A 272 6.32 -0.73 -8.30
N GLN A 273 5.95 0.06 -9.31
CA GLN A 273 6.41 -0.07 -10.71
C GLN A 273 7.93 -0.23 -10.87
N VAL A 274 8.72 0.50 -10.09
CA VAL A 274 10.18 0.48 -10.18
C VAL A 274 10.78 -0.83 -9.68
N LEU A 275 10.04 -1.59 -8.89
CA LEU A 275 10.46 -2.86 -8.34
C LEU A 275 9.81 -4.05 -9.02
N GLU A 276 8.83 -3.84 -9.90
CA GLU A 276 8.20 -4.92 -10.70
C GLU A 276 9.15 -5.42 -11.80
N VAL A 277 10.07 -4.58 -12.27
CA VAL A 277 11.10 -4.96 -13.26
C VAL A 277 12.41 -5.31 -12.54
N GLU A 278 12.94 -6.51 -12.78
CA GLU A 278 14.15 -7.01 -12.12
C GLU A 278 15.35 -6.06 -12.27
N ALA A 279 15.60 -5.55 -13.47
CA ALA A 279 16.72 -4.66 -13.75
C ALA A 279 16.66 -3.37 -12.91
N THR A 280 15.48 -2.75 -12.78
CA THR A 280 15.31 -1.51 -12.02
C THR A 280 15.24 -1.79 -10.52
N ARG A 281 14.73 -2.95 -10.10
CA ARG A 281 14.81 -3.43 -8.71
C ARG A 281 16.27 -3.57 -8.26
N ASN A 282 17.11 -4.21 -9.09
CA ASN A 282 18.55 -4.36 -8.84
C ASN A 282 19.24 -3.00 -8.81
N LEU A 283 18.89 -2.08 -9.72
CA LEU A 283 19.41 -0.71 -9.70
C LEU A 283 19.08 0.00 -8.38
N VAL A 284 17.83 -0.03 -7.92
CA VAL A 284 17.45 0.58 -6.63
C VAL A 284 18.24 -0.06 -5.48
N ARG A 285 18.33 -1.39 -5.43
CA ARG A 285 19.11 -2.08 -4.41
C ARG A 285 20.58 -1.63 -4.39
N ASP A 286 21.23 -1.65 -5.54
CA ASP A 286 22.69 -1.48 -5.62
C ASP A 286 23.12 -0.01 -5.63
N ARG A 287 22.25 0.91 -6.06
CA ARG A 287 22.61 2.32 -6.30
C ARG A 287 21.87 3.32 -5.43
N VAL A 288 20.74 2.94 -4.83
CA VAL A 288 19.97 3.81 -3.92
C VAL A 288 20.10 3.31 -2.48
N LEU A 289 20.20 1.99 -2.30
CA LEU A 289 20.39 1.39 -0.97
C LEU A 289 21.85 0.99 -0.70
N ASP A 290 22.77 1.17 -1.65
CA ASP A 290 24.17 0.71 -1.54
C ASP A 290 24.29 -0.77 -1.12
N GLY A 291 23.39 -1.62 -1.64
CA GLY A 291 23.30 -3.04 -1.28
C GLY A 291 22.70 -3.33 0.10
N PHE A 292 22.28 -2.30 0.84
CA PHE A 292 21.65 -2.43 2.15
C PHE A 292 20.20 -2.93 2.02
N GLY A 293 20.03 -4.25 2.12
CA GLY A 293 18.72 -4.89 2.14
C GLY A 293 18.08 -5.04 0.75
N VAL A 294 16.78 -5.30 0.74
CA VAL A 294 15.97 -5.58 -0.45
C VAL A 294 14.85 -4.57 -0.54
N PRO A 295 14.77 -3.75 -1.61
CA PRO A 295 13.68 -2.80 -1.77
C PRO A 295 12.35 -3.55 -1.97
N GLN A 296 11.33 -3.18 -1.21
CA GLN A 296 10.00 -3.79 -1.26
C GLN A 296 8.96 -2.86 -1.89
N ILE A 297 9.00 -1.56 -1.59
CA ILE A 297 8.17 -0.56 -2.26
C ILE A 297 8.77 0.83 -2.15
N VAL A 298 8.50 1.68 -3.15
CA VAL A 298 8.80 3.11 -3.08
C VAL A 298 7.52 3.86 -2.71
N LEU A 299 7.61 4.80 -1.79
CA LEU A 299 6.52 5.65 -1.37
C LEU A 299 6.84 7.09 -1.74
N ARG A 300 5.90 7.77 -2.40
CA ARG A 300 5.94 9.21 -2.58
C ARG A 300 5.06 9.87 -1.52
N ILE A 301 5.62 10.79 -0.74
CA ILE A 301 4.94 11.47 0.36
C ILE A 301 5.16 12.97 0.26
N GLY A 302 4.15 13.77 0.59
CA GLY A 302 4.28 15.23 0.61
C GLY A 302 2.95 15.89 0.92
N TRP A 303 2.75 17.11 0.42
CA TRP A 303 1.54 17.88 0.68
C TRP A 303 0.72 18.05 -0.58
N ALA A 304 -0.57 17.72 -0.51
CA ALA A 304 -1.49 18.04 -1.60
C ALA A 304 -1.66 19.58 -1.69
N PRO A 305 -1.82 20.15 -2.89
CA PRO A 305 -2.13 21.57 -3.04
C PRO A 305 -3.34 21.97 -2.19
N VAL A 306 -3.30 23.17 -1.58
CA VAL A 306 -4.35 23.65 -0.65
C VAL A 306 -5.73 23.69 -1.31
N ASN A 307 -5.79 23.96 -2.62
CA ASN A 307 -7.02 24.00 -3.42
C ASN A 307 -7.33 22.67 -4.15
N ALA A 308 -6.61 21.58 -3.83
CA ALA A 308 -6.83 20.29 -4.45
C ALA A 308 -8.22 19.77 -4.10
N ALA A 309 -8.98 19.37 -5.12
CA ALA A 309 -10.26 18.71 -4.90
C ALA A 309 -10.06 17.40 -4.13
N PRO A 310 -11.02 16.97 -3.28
CA PRO A 310 -10.97 15.66 -2.66
C PRO A 310 -10.85 14.54 -3.69
N LEU A 311 -10.02 13.53 -3.40
CA LEU A 311 -9.90 12.38 -4.28
C LEU A 311 -11.15 11.50 -4.18
N PRO A 312 -11.71 11.04 -5.32
CA PRO A 312 -12.80 10.09 -5.30
C PRO A 312 -12.36 8.78 -4.63
N ALA A 313 -13.27 8.14 -3.90
CA ALA A 313 -13.00 6.84 -3.32
C ALA A 313 -12.93 5.77 -4.42
N THR A 314 -11.85 4.99 -4.43
CA THR A 314 -11.79 3.76 -5.24
C THR A 314 -12.74 2.72 -4.65
N PRO A 315 -13.38 1.88 -5.48
CA PRO A 315 -14.32 0.86 -5.02
C PRO A 315 -13.63 -0.22 -4.18
N ARG A 316 -14.40 -0.93 -3.36
CA ARG A 316 -13.96 -2.10 -2.60
C ARG A 316 -14.97 -3.23 -2.73
N ARG A 317 -14.46 -4.46 -2.72
CA ARG A 317 -15.29 -5.66 -2.68
C ARG A 317 -16.17 -5.64 -1.42
N PRO A 318 -17.45 -6.04 -1.54
CA PRO A 318 -18.30 -6.31 -0.39
C PRO A 318 -17.60 -7.22 0.62
N VAL A 319 -17.84 -6.99 1.92
CA VAL A 319 -17.22 -7.81 2.97
C VAL A 319 -17.60 -9.29 2.84
N ASP A 320 -18.80 -9.61 2.34
CA ASP A 320 -19.25 -10.99 2.10
C ASP A 320 -18.46 -11.72 1.01
N ASP A 321 -17.85 -10.98 0.09
CA ASP A 321 -17.04 -11.58 -0.98
C ASP A 321 -15.61 -11.90 -0.50
N ILE A 322 -15.18 -11.30 0.61
CA ILE A 322 -13.83 -11.45 1.15
C ILE A 322 -13.80 -12.12 2.53
N LEU A 323 -14.92 -12.23 3.25
CA LEU A 323 -15.01 -12.83 4.56
C LEU A 323 -15.89 -14.08 4.53
N GLY A 324 -15.25 -15.25 4.65
CA GLY A 324 -15.91 -16.53 4.82
C GLY A 324 -15.84 -17.05 6.26
N ARG A 325 -16.42 -18.24 6.47
CA ARG A 325 -16.16 -19.05 7.67
C ARG A 325 -15.12 -20.10 7.34
N GLN A 326 -14.27 -20.43 8.30
CA GLN A 326 -13.39 -21.58 8.18
C GLN A 326 -14.23 -22.85 8.34
N GLU A 327 -14.21 -23.73 7.33
CA GLU A 327 -14.83 -25.05 7.45
C GLU A 327 -14.00 -25.90 8.43
N GLN A 328 -14.69 -26.68 9.27
CA GLN A 328 -14.07 -27.57 10.26
C GLN A 328 -13.55 -28.84 9.60
#